data_AF-A0A9R1TSJ1-F1
#
_entry.id   AF-A0A9R1TSJ1-F1
#
_cell.length_a   1.000
_cell.length_b   1.000
_cell.length_c   1.000
_cell.angle_alpha   90.00
_cell.angle_beta   90.00
_cell.angle_gamma   90.00
#
_symmetry.space_group_name_H-M   'P 1'
#
loop_
_entity.id
_entity.type
_entity.pdbx_description
1 polymer ?
#
loop_
_entity_poly.entity_id
_entity_poly.type
_entity_poly.pdbx_seq_one_letter_code
_entity_poly.pdbx_strand_id
1 'polypeptide(L)'
;MVLVRDHEIVNEFRTCLEWLKDRHDTWAIGELTAMAIKLVNEYSAEMVVGLQQHIAQVPQELKLAGLYLLDSIIGNASHIYVDLFAEQLVNTFSSVFVFADSEMRALMFTLRKRWRKYFSAAVLHDLDCAIKSVDNNWPIFAHSSPSSNNSGSSSTSPTNTPAYRRSP
;
A
#
# COMPACT_ATOMS: atom_id res chain seq x y z
N MET A 1 2.95 32.91 -15.92
CA MET A 1 3.80 32.98 -14.70
C MET A 1 3.37 32.00 -13.60
N VAL A 2 2.15 31.45 -13.63
CA VAL A 2 1.72 30.37 -12.70
C VAL A 2 2.38 29.03 -13.08
N LEU A 3 2.16 28.54 -14.31
CA LEU A 3 2.73 27.26 -14.80
C LEU A 3 4.26 27.07 -14.66
N VAL A 4 5.05 28.15 -14.64
CA VAL A 4 6.52 28.06 -14.49
C VAL A 4 6.89 27.69 -13.06
N ARG A 5 6.17 28.23 -12.06
CA ARG A 5 6.41 27.94 -10.64
C ARG A 5 5.97 26.53 -10.29
N ASP A 6 4.87 26.07 -10.89
CA ASP A 6 4.31 24.74 -10.70
C ASP A 6 5.32 23.65 -11.12
N HIS A 7 5.96 23.83 -12.28
CA HIS A 7 7.01 22.93 -12.76
C HIS A 7 8.28 22.99 -11.89
N GLU A 8 8.63 24.17 -11.38
CA GLU A 8 9.82 24.37 -10.53
C GLU A 8 9.68 23.64 -9.18
N ILE A 9 8.49 23.68 -8.56
CA ILE A 9 8.21 23.02 -7.27
C ILE A 9 8.27 21.50 -7.39
N VAL A 10 7.65 20.94 -8.43
CA VAL A 10 7.71 19.48 -8.67
C VAL A 10 9.14 19.04 -8.97
N ASN A 11 9.89 19.87 -9.71
CA ASN A 11 11.29 19.59 -10.01
C ASN A 11 12.17 19.69 -8.76
N GLU A 12 11.91 20.65 -7.88
CA GLU A 12 12.57 20.76 -6.58
C GLU A 12 12.35 19.51 -5.75
N PHE A 13 11.11 19.03 -5.63
CA PHE A 13 10.82 17.76 -4.94
C PHE A 13 11.63 16.60 -5.54
N ARG A 14 11.69 16.49 -6.87
CA ARG A 14 12.47 15.45 -7.56
C ARG A 14 13.97 15.56 -7.28
N THR A 15 14.51 16.77 -7.25
CA THR A 15 15.92 17.00 -6.88
C THR A 15 16.16 16.63 -5.42
N CYS A 16 15.24 16.95 -4.51
CA CYS A 16 15.35 16.58 -3.10
C CYS A 16 15.27 15.06 -2.87
N LEU A 17 14.65 14.28 -3.77
CA LEU A 17 14.69 12.81 -3.69
C LEU A 17 16.14 12.27 -3.76
N GLU A 18 17.05 12.98 -4.41
CA GLU A 18 18.48 12.61 -4.46
C GLU A 18 19.18 12.70 -3.09
N TRP A 19 18.53 13.29 -2.09
CA TRP A 19 19.02 13.30 -0.71
C TRP A 19 18.85 11.96 0.00
N LEU A 20 18.07 11.01 -0.55
CA LEU A 20 17.94 9.65 -0.04
C LEU A 20 19.16 8.80 -0.43
N LYS A 21 20.29 9.04 0.24
CA LYS A 21 21.58 8.37 -0.04
C LYS A 21 21.83 7.18 0.87
N ASP A 22 21.08 7.07 1.96
CA ASP A 22 21.08 5.97 2.90
C ASP A 22 19.66 5.64 3.36
N ARG A 23 19.42 4.37 3.70
CA ARG A 23 18.14 3.89 4.24
C ARG A 23 17.75 4.57 5.57
N HIS A 24 18.70 5.21 6.25
CA HIS A 24 18.54 5.89 7.53
C HIS A 24 18.52 7.42 7.43
N ASP A 25 18.38 8.02 6.24
CA ASP A 25 18.32 9.47 6.04
C ASP A 25 17.01 10.10 6.55
N THR A 26 16.82 10.03 7.87
CA THR A 26 15.64 10.52 8.61
C THR A 26 15.39 12.01 8.38
N TRP A 27 16.46 12.80 8.22
CA TRP A 27 16.33 14.22 7.87
C TRP A 27 15.71 14.40 6.48
N ALA A 28 16.23 13.70 5.47
CA ALA A 28 15.70 13.79 4.10
C ALA A 28 14.25 13.30 4.04
N ILE A 29 13.94 12.19 4.73
CA ILE A 29 12.58 11.68 4.86
C ILE A 29 11.65 12.73 5.49
N GLY A 30 12.10 13.39 6.57
CA GLY A 30 11.35 14.44 7.24
C GLY A 30 11.06 15.64 6.33
N GLU A 31 12.08 16.14 5.65
CA GLU A 31 11.98 17.30 4.76
C GLU A 31 11.06 17.01 3.57
N LEU A 32 11.24 15.86 2.90
CA LEU A 32 10.40 15.43 1.78
C LEU A 32 8.95 15.18 2.21
N THR A 33 8.73 14.67 3.42
CA THR A 33 7.38 14.53 4.00
C THR A 33 6.74 15.90 4.25
N ALA A 34 7.51 16.87 4.76
CA ALA A 34 7.02 18.23 4.99
C ALA A 34 6.65 18.93 3.67
N MET A 35 7.44 18.74 2.60
CA MET A 35 7.11 19.19 1.26
C MET A 35 5.78 18.57 0.78
N ALA A 36 5.62 17.26 0.91
CA ALA A 36 4.39 16.56 0.51
C ALA A 36 3.16 17.09 1.27
N ILE A 37 3.27 17.32 2.57
CA ILE A 37 2.19 17.91 3.37
C ILE A 37 1.83 19.30 2.88
N LYS A 38 2.83 20.16 2.62
CA LYS A 38 2.62 21.55 2.19
C LYS A 38 1.97 21.65 0.80
N LEU A 39 2.27 20.70 -0.08
CA LEU A 39 1.94 20.76 -1.51
C LEU A 39 0.79 19.81 -1.92
N VAL A 40 0.17 19.14 -0.96
CA VAL A 40 -0.81 18.07 -1.18
C VAL A 40 -1.98 18.45 -2.10
N ASN A 41 -2.46 19.69 -2.04
CA ASN A 41 -3.63 20.13 -2.80
C ASN A 41 -3.34 20.40 -4.28
N GLU A 42 -2.08 20.67 -4.61
CA GLU A 42 -1.69 21.14 -5.95
C GLU A 42 -0.84 20.11 -6.71
N TYR A 43 -0.01 19.32 -6.01
CA TYR A 43 1.03 18.50 -6.65
C TYR A 43 1.09 17.05 -6.15
N SER A 44 0.09 16.58 -5.42
CA SER A 44 0.12 15.24 -4.83
C SER A 44 0.31 14.13 -5.86
N ALA A 45 -0.36 14.21 -7.01
CA ALA A 45 -0.22 13.21 -8.09
C ALA A 45 1.19 13.20 -8.68
N GLU A 46 1.74 14.37 -9.02
CA GLU A 46 3.07 14.53 -9.61
C GLU A 46 4.17 14.09 -8.64
N MET A 47 4.01 14.37 -7.34
CA MET A 47 4.95 13.93 -6.30
C MET A 47 4.93 12.41 -6.12
N VAL A 48 3.74 11.78 -6.16
CA VAL A 48 3.61 10.32 -6.10
C VAL A 48 4.31 9.68 -7.29
N VAL A 49 4.06 10.19 -8.50
CA VAL A 49 4.74 9.72 -9.72
C VAL A 49 6.25 9.92 -9.62
N GLY A 50 6.71 11.08 -9.15
CA GLY A 50 8.13 11.36 -8.97
C GLY A 50 8.80 10.40 -7.99
N LEU A 51 8.17 10.14 -6.84
CA LEU A 51 8.68 9.18 -5.85
C LEU A 51 8.74 7.75 -6.40
N GLN A 52 7.69 7.31 -7.09
CA GLN A 52 7.64 5.97 -7.69
C GLN A 52 8.72 5.79 -8.76
N GLN A 53 8.89 6.79 -9.63
CA GLN A 53 9.95 6.80 -10.65
C GLN A 53 11.34 6.76 -10.00
N HIS A 54 11.54 7.54 -8.95
CA HIS A 54 12.79 7.52 -8.20
C HIS A 54 13.08 6.12 -7.62
N ILE A 55 12.12 5.51 -6.92
CA ILE A 55 12.26 4.13 -6.39
C ILE A 55 12.58 3.13 -7.51
N ALA A 56 12.00 3.28 -8.69
CA ALA A 56 12.27 2.38 -9.82
C ALA A 56 13.69 2.54 -10.37
N GLN A 57 14.24 3.76 -10.37
CA GLN A 57 15.52 4.11 -11.02
C GLN A 57 16.74 4.00 -10.09
N VAL A 58 16.57 4.16 -8.77
CA VAL A 58 17.70 4.11 -7.84
C VAL A 58 18.30 2.69 -7.69
N PRO A 59 19.58 2.59 -7.31
CA PRO A 59 20.21 1.34 -6.90
C PRO A 59 19.38 0.58 -5.86
N GLN A 60 19.48 -0.75 -5.86
CA GLN A 60 18.65 -1.65 -5.06
C GLN A 60 18.72 -1.33 -3.56
N GLU A 61 19.89 -0.91 -3.10
CA GLU A 61 20.21 -0.56 -1.71
C GLU A 61 19.43 0.67 -1.22
N LEU A 62 19.05 1.57 -2.15
CA LEU A 62 18.34 2.82 -1.84
C LEU A 62 16.82 2.70 -1.98
N LYS A 63 16.33 1.62 -2.61
CA LYS A 63 14.88 1.43 -2.82
C LYS A 63 14.09 1.35 -1.52
N LEU A 64 14.69 0.80 -0.46
CA LEU A 64 14.08 0.76 0.86
C LEU A 64 13.93 2.16 1.48
N ALA A 65 14.86 3.08 1.22
CA ALA A 65 14.77 4.47 1.66
C ALA A 65 13.53 5.15 1.06
N GLY A 66 13.30 4.94 -0.24
CA GLY A 66 12.09 5.45 -0.90
C GLY A 66 10.79 4.82 -0.38
N LEU A 67 10.80 3.53 -0.02
CA LEU A 67 9.66 2.91 0.67
C LEU A 67 9.40 3.51 2.06
N TYR A 68 10.44 3.88 2.80
CA TYR A 68 10.28 4.58 4.07
C TYR A 68 9.72 5.99 3.91
N LEU A 69 10.14 6.71 2.86
CA LEU A 69 9.52 7.99 2.53
C LEU A 69 8.03 7.83 2.18
N LEU A 70 7.68 6.85 1.35
CA LEU A 70 6.29 6.53 1.01
C LEU A 70 5.47 6.25 2.29
N ASP A 71 6.01 5.44 3.21
CA ASP A 71 5.38 5.15 4.48
C ASP A 71 5.24 6.39 5.39
N SER A 72 6.25 7.26 5.42
CA SER A 72 6.20 8.52 6.15
C SER A 72 5.13 9.47 5.60
N ILE A 73 5.00 9.57 4.27
CA ILE A 73 3.97 10.38 3.62
C ILE A 73 2.58 9.82 3.93
N ILE A 74 2.37 8.51 3.82
CA ILE A 74 1.09 7.87 4.20
C ILE A 74 0.77 8.08 5.68
N GLY A 75 1.80 8.06 6.53
CA GLY A 75 1.67 8.17 7.96
C GLY A 75 1.32 9.57 8.45
N ASN A 76 1.83 10.59 7.78
CA ASN A 76 1.82 11.98 8.26
C ASN A 76 1.07 12.97 7.35
N ALA A 77 0.82 12.61 6.09
CA ALA A 77 0.12 13.46 5.13
C ALA A 77 -1.37 13.11 5.00
N SER A 78 -2.01 13.69 3.98
CA SER A 78 -3.44 13.50 3.72
C SER A 78 -3.78 12.11 3.16
N HIS A 79 -5.01 11.67 3.37
CA HIS A 79 -5.59 10.47 2.76
C HIS A 79 -5.48 10.46 1.22
N ILE A 80 -5.39 11.63 0.58
CA ILE A 80 -5.16 11.79 -0.87
C ILE A 80 -3.94 10.96 -1.32
N TYR A 81 -2.86 10.94 -0.52
CA TYR A 81 -1.69 10.14 -0.85
C TYR A 81 -1.95 8.64 -0.74
N VAL A 82 -2.82 8.21 0.17
CA VAL A 82 -3.19 6.79 0.30
C VAL A 82 -3.89 6.32 -0.97
N ASP A 83 -4.84 7.11 -1.48
CA ASP A 83 -5.57 6.78 -2.71
C ASP A 83 -4.62 6.74 -3.92
N LEU A 84 -3.73 7.74 -4.05
CA LEU A 84 -2.75 7.81 -5.15
C LEU A 84 -1.71 6.67 -5.10
N PHE A 85 -1.22 6.31 -3.90
CA PHE A 85 -0.27 5.21 -3.78
C PHE A 85 -0.92 3.85 -4.01
N ALA A 86 -2.22 3.69 -3.73
CA ALA A 86 -2.91 2.41 -3.86
C ALA A 86 -2.80 1.82 -5.28
N GLU A 87 -2.81 2.66 -6.31
CA GLU A 87 -2.78 2.23 -7.72
C GLU A 87 -1.50 1.49 -8.12
N GLN A 88 -0.36 1.83 -7.50
CA GLN A 88 0.95 1.26 -7.83
C GLN A 88 1.63 0.57 -6.64
N LEU A 89 0.97 0.52 -5.48
CA LEU A 89 1.55 -0.02 -4.25
C LEU A 89 2.09 -1.43 -4.44
N VAL A 90 1.31 -2.30 -5.10
CA VAL A 90 1.68 -3.69 -5.36
C VAL A 90 2.94 -3.76 -6.21
N ASN A 91 3.00 -2.96 -7.28
CA ASN A 91 4.14 -2.93 -8.21
C ASN A 91 5.39 -2.39 -7.52
N THR A 92 5.30 -1.24 -6.87
CA THR A 92 6.41 -0.63 -6.13
C THR A 92 6.93 -1.59 -5.06
N PHE A 93 6.07 -2.13 -4.21
CA PHE A 93 6.48 -3.03 -3.12
C PHE A 93 7.12 -4.31 -3.67
N SER A 94 6.52 -4.94 -4.69
CA SER A 94 7.08 -6.14 -5.32
C SER A 94 8.45 -5.89 -5.95
N SER A 95 8.62 -4.75 -6.62
CA SER A 95 9.88 -4.39 -7.28
C SER A 95 11.05 -4.24 -6.29
N VAL A 96 10.78 -3.79 -5.06
CA VAL A 96 11.79 -3.72 -4.00
C VAL A 96 12.01 -5.10 -3.38
N PHE A 97 10.94 -5.86 -3.18
CA PHE A 97 11.00 -7.15 -2.49
C PHE A 97 11.86 -8.19 -3.22
N VAL A 98 11.84 -8.19 -4.56
CA VAL A 98 12.63 -9.13 -5.39
C VAL A 98 14.13 -9.06 -5.08
N PHE A 99 14.63 -7.88 -4.73
CA PHE A 99 16.05 -7.65 -4.45
C PHE A 99 16.37 -7.54 -2.96
N ALA A 100 15.34 -7.60 -2.10
CA ALA A 100 15.50 -7.46 -0.66
C ALA A 100 16.16 -8.70 -0.05
N ASP A 101 17.21 -8.48 0.74
CA ASP A 101 17.80 -9.48 1.61
C ASP A 101 16.89 -9.80 2.82
N SER A 102 17.33 -10.71 3.70
CA SER A 102 16.52 -11.13 4.85
C SER A 102 16.21 -9.99 5.83
N GLU A 103 17.13 -9.06 6.03
CA GLU A 103 16.94 -7.90 6.91
C GLU A 103 15.90 -6.95 6.29
N MET A 104 16.08 -6.60 5.02
CA MET A 104 15.15 -5.74 4.27
C MET A 104 13.76 -6.35 4.20
N ARG A 105 13.62 -7.66 3.96
CA ARG A 105 12.32 -8.35 3.96
C ARG A 105 11.59 -8.25 5.30
N ALA A 106 12.31 -8.36 6.42
CA ALA A 106 11.72 -8.20 7.76
C ALA A 106 11.21 -6.76 8.00
N LEU A 107 11.94 -5.76 7.50
CA LEU A 107 11.53 -4.36 7.54
C LEU A 107 10.31 -4.10 6.64
N MET A 108 10.32 -4.61 5.41
CA MET A 108 9.20 -4.54 4.47
C MET A 108 7.94 -5.22 5.02
N PHE A 109 8.09 -6.36 5.69
CA PHE A 109 6.99 -7.03 6.40
C PHE A 109 6.40 -6.15 7.52
N THR A 110 7.24 -5.38 8.21
CA THR A 110 6.79 -4.43 9.23
C THR A 110 6.01 -3.27 8.62
N LEU A 111 6.47 -2.71 7.49
CA LEU A 111 5.73 -1.70 6.70
C LEU A 111 4.36 -2.24 6.29
N ARG A 112 4.32 -3.44 5.70
CA ARG A 112 3.08 -4.08 5.25
C ARG A 112 2.06 -4.26 6.38
N LYS A 113 2.50 -4.64 7.58
CA LYS A 113 1.62 -4.75 8.76
C LYS A 113 1.05 -3.39 9.15
N ARG A 114 1.88 -2.33 9.17
CA ARG A 114 1.46 -0.97 9.49
C ARG A 114 0.42 -0.45 8.49
N TRP A 115 0.56 -0.76 7.21
CA TRP A 115 -0.32 -0.30 6.14
C TRP A 115 -1.78 -0.76 6.23
N ARG A 116 -2.10 -1.73 7.09
CA ARG A 116 -3.49 -2.14 7.37
C ARG A 116 -4.39 -1.04 7.91
N LYS A 117 -3.83 -0.01 8.56
CA LYS A 117 -4.61 1.12 9.06
C LYS A 117 -4.92 2.18 7.99
N TYR A 118 -4.28 2.08 6.83
CA TYR A 118 -4.35 3.10 5.78
C TYR A 118 -5.02 2.57 4.51
N PHE A 119 -4.57 1.43 3.99
CA PHE A 119 -5.10 0.88 2.74
C PHE A 119 -6.24 -0.11 2.98
N SER A 120 -7.09 -0.26 1.95
CA SER A 120 -8.17 -1.23 1.95
C SER A 120 -7.65 -2.68 1.98
N ALA A 121 -8.48 -3.59 2.50
CA ALA A 121 -8.14 -5.01 2.52
C ALA A 121 -7.90 -5.59 1.12
N ALA A 122 -8.57 -5.07 0.08
CA ALA A 122 -8.40 -5.53 -1.30
C ALA A 122 -6.98 -5.25 -1.82
N VAL A 123 -6.52 -3.99 -1.76
CA VAL A 123 -5.17 -3.60 -2.19
C VAL A 123 -4.10 -4.39 -1.45
N LEU A 124 -4.30 -4.56 -0.15
CA LEU A 124 -3.39 -5.25 0.74
C LEU A 124 -3.37 -6.78 0.52
N HIS A 125 -4.49 -7.37 0.12
CA HIS A 125 -4.58 -8.77 -0.30
C HIS A 125 -3.82 -8.98 -1.61
N ASP A 126 -4.01 -8.11 -2.60
CA ASP A 126 -3.35 -8.22 -3.89
C ASP A 126 -1.83 -8.08 -3.75
N LEU A 127 -1.38 -7.18 -2.86
CA LEU A 127 0.02 -7.09 -2.44
C LEU A 127 0.52 -8.41 -1.85
N ASP A 128 -0.20 -8.98 -0.88
CA ASP A 128 0.23 -10.24 -0.25
C ASP A 128 0.29 -11.39 -1.25
N CYS A 129 -0.65 -11.48 -2.19
CA CYS A 129 -0.65 -12.47 -3.26
C CYS A 129 0.54 -12.29 -4.21
N ALA A 130 0.85 -11.05 -4.61
CA ALA A 130 1.99 -10.75 -5.47
C ALA A 130 3.30 -11.19 -4.80
N ILE A 131 3.48 -10.88 -3.52
CA ILE A 131 4.70 -11.25 -2.78
C ILE A 131 4.77 -12.74 -2.52
N LYS A 132 3.64 -13.39 -2.23
CA LYS A 132 3.60 -14.84 -2.05
C LYS A 132 4.03 -15.61 -3.29
N SER A 133 3.80 -15.05 -4.49
CA SER A 133 4.29 -15.66 -5.73
C SER A 133 5.82 -15.63 -5.87
N VAL A 134 6.49 -14.71 -5.15
CA VAL A 134 7.95 -14.59 -5.09
C VAL A 134 8.52 -15.35 -3.89
N ASP A 135 7.85 -15.31 -2.73
CA ASP A 135 8.25 -15.99 -1.50
C ASP A 135 7.05 -16.75 -0.90
N ASN A 136 7.08 -18.08 -1.04
CA ASN A 136 6.01 -18.96 -0.55
C ASN A 136 5.74 -18.81 0.96
N ASN A 137 6.73 -18.38 1.75
CA ASN A 137 6.60 -18.19 3.19
C ASN A 137 5.88 -16.89 3.56
N TRP A 138 5.59 -16.00 2.59
CA TRP A 138 4.83 -14.79 2.86
C TRP A 138 3.38 -15.12 3.24
N PRO A 139 2.89 -14.64 4.40
CA PRO A 139 1.51 -14.85 4.83
C PRO A 139 0.55 -13.91 4.10
N ILE A 140 -0.64 -14.41 3.78
CA ILE A 140 -1.76 -13.60 3.28
C ILE A 140 -2.58 -13.18 4.48
N PHE A 141 -2.66 -11.87 4.73
CA PHE A 141 -3.27 -11.33 5.93
C PHE A 141 -4.65 -10.76 5.73
N ALA A 142 -4.86 -10.14 4.58
CA ALA A 142 -6.14 -9.56 4.25
C ALA A 142 -7.00 -10.68 3.65
N HIS A 143 -8.15 -10.96 4.24
CA HIS A 143 -9.15 -11.79 3.58
C HIS A 143 -9.95 -10.86 2.65
N SER A 144 -9.83 -11.06 1.34
CA SER A 144 -10.76 -10.47 0.38
C SER A 144 -12.15 -10.99 0.75
N SER A 145 -12.98 -10.14 1.34
CA SER A 145 -14.34 -10.54 1.68
C SER A 145 -15.07 -10.82 0.36
N PRO A 146 -15.57 -12.05 0.12
CA PRO A 146 -16.38 -12.30 -1.06
C PRO A 146 -17.69 -11.55 -0.83
N SER A 147 -17.99 -10.57 -1.69
CA SER A 147 -19.31 -9.95 -1.75
C SER A 147 -20.34 -11.07 -1.98
N SER A 148 -21.08 -11.42 -0.93
CA SER A 148 -22.08 -12.49 -0.95
C SER A 148 -23.35 -11.97 -1.61
N ASN A 149 -23.44 -12.09 -2.94
CA ASN A 149 -24.71 -11.94 -3.64
C ASN A 149 -25.49 -13.26 -3.49
N ASN A 150 -26.28 -13.33 -2.42
CA ASN A 150 -27.21 -14.42 -2.16
C ASN A 150 -28.43 -14.31 -3.10
N SER A 151 -28.32 -14.84 -4.32
CA SER A 151 -29.47 -15.09 -5.19
C SER A 151 -29.99 -16.49 -4.88
N GLY A 152 -31.08 -16.52 -4.11
CA GLY A 152 -31.68 -17.73 -3.56
C GLY A 152 -32.07 -18.76 -4.61
N SER A 153 -31.83 -20.02 -4.28
CA SER A 153 -32.46 -21.19 -4.89
C SER A 153 -32.34 -22.35 -3.92
N SER A 154 -33.47 -23.02 -3.65
CA SER A 154 -33.68 -24.39 -3.12
C SER A 154 -34.71 -24.38 -1.98
N SER A 155 -36.00 -24.52 -2.26
CA SER A 155 -36.74 -25.80 -2.45
C SER A 155 -37.17 -26.47 -1.12
N THR A 156 -38.42 -26.19 -0.77
CA THR A 156 -39.46 -27.07 -0.20
C THR A 156 -39.07 -28.43 0.42
N SER A 157 -39.46 -28.65 1.68
CA SER A 157 -40.24 -29.81 2.17
C SER A 157 -40.66 -29.65 3.66
N PRO A 158 -41.90 -29.96 4.07
CA PRO A 158 -42.31 -30.00 5.47
C PRO A 158 -42.16 -31.41 6.07
N THR A 159 -41.50 -31.51 7.23
CA THR A 159 -41.27 -32.78 7.93
C THR A 159 -42.38 -33.11 8.93
N ASN A 160 -43.08 -34.19 8.59
CA ASN A 160 -43.83 -35.17 9.39
C ASN A 160 -43.84 -35.05 10.94
N THR A 161 -45.04 -35.02 11.51
CA THR A 161 -45.34 -35.19 12.95
C THR A 161 -45.67 -36.66 13.25
N PRO A 162 -45.22 -37.26 14.37
CA PRO A 162 -45.86 -38.46 14.90
C PRO A 162 -46.56 -38.19 16.23
N ALA A 163 -47.83 -38.58 16.29
CA ALA A 163 -48.68 -38.57 17.47
C ALA A 163 -48.43 -39.81 18.34
N TYR A 164 -48.29 -39.62 19.65
CA TYR A 164 -48.48 -40.64 20.69
C TYR A 164 -49.54 -40.10 21.66
N ARG A 165 -50.79 -40.60 21.58
CA ARG A 165 -51.36 -41.77 22.30
C ARG A 165 -51.74 -41.45 23.76
N ARG A 166 -53.06 -41.42 24.03
CA ARG A 166 -53.64 -41.93 25.28
C ARG A 166 -55.12 -42.30 25.08
N SER A 167 -55.44 -43.53 25.45
CA SER A 167 -56.76 -44.12 25.74
C SER A 167 -56.52 -45.27 26.71
N PRO A 168 -57.55 -45.85 27.35
CA PRO A 168 -58.95 -45.42 27.46
C PRO A 168 -59.26 -44.64 28.74
#